data_AF-A0A2T2QZ06-F1
#
_entry.id   AF-A0A2T2QZ06-F1
#
_cell.length_a   1.000
_cell.length_b   1.000
_cell.length_c   1.000
_cell.angle_alpha   90.00
_cell.angle_beta   90.00
_cell.angle_gamma   90.00
#
_symmetry.space_group_name_H-M   'P 1'
#
loop_
_entity.id
_entity.type
_entity.pdbx_description
1 polymer ?
#
loop_
_entity_poly.entity_id
_entity_poly.type
_entity_poly.pdbx_seq_one_letter_code
_entity_poly.pdbx_strand_id
1 'polypeptide(L)' 'GEDSIEKYRDNLQKSLDETRQYIRGLEQKLNNSQFKHNAPKEVVKDTQQRCEDAKQRAQTLSEQLTQLGEAE' A
#
# COMPACT_ATOMS: atom_id res chain seq x y z
N GLY A 1 -21.41 -6.61 17.33
CA GLY A 1 -21.49 -5.44 18.24
C GLY A 1 -20.52 -4.40 17.75
N GLU A 2 -20.83 -3.12 17.93
CA GLU A 2 -20.01 -1.98 17.48
C GLU A 2 -18.51 -2.13 17.79
N ASP A 3 -18.14 -2.65 18.97
CA ASP A 3 -16.74 -2.88 19.39
C ASP A 3 -15.92 -3.75 18.42
N SER A 4 -16.58 -4.66 17.69
CA SER A 4 -15.92 -5.52 16.68
C SER A 4 -15.70 -4.81 15.36
N ILE A 5 -16.59 -3.88 14.98
CA ILE A 5 -16.51 -3.12 13.73
C ILE A 5 -15.41 -2.07 13.84
N GLU A 6 -15.33 -1.36 14.97
CA GLU A 6 -14.27 -0.39 15.23
C GLU A 6 -12.89 -1.04 15.27
N LYS A 7 -12.74 -2.20 15.93
CA LYS A 7 -11.50 -2.98 15.91
C LYS A 7 -11.14 -3.45 14.50
N TYR A 8 -12.10 -3.89 13.71
CA TYR A 8 -11.85 -4.29 12.33
C TYR A 8 -11.38 -3.11 11.48
N ARG A 9 -12.01 -1.94 11.64
CA ARG A 9 -11.60 -0.68 11.01
C ARG A 9 -10.17 -0.28 11.41
N ASP A 10 -9.83 -0.35 12.70
CA ASP A 10 -8.48 -0.03 13.19
C ASP A 10 -7.41 -0.96 12.58
N ASN A 11 -7.70 -2.27 12.50
CA ASN A 11 -6.80 -3.23 11.87
C ASN A 11 -6.63 -2.97 10.37
N LEU A 12 -7.72 -2.68 9.65
CA LEU A 12 -7.66 -2.31 8.23
C LEU A 12 -6.87 -1.01 8.02
N GLN A 13 -7.06 -0.02 8.89
CA GLN A 13 -6.33 1.24 8.84
C GLN A 13 -4.83 1.04 9.08
N LYS A 14 -4.45 0.16 10.01
CA LYS A 14 -3.05 -0.24 10.24
C LYS A 14 -2.46 -0.96 9.03
N SER A 15 -3.15 -1.96 8.48
CA SER A 15 -2.69 -2.64 7.25
C SER A 15 -2.57 -1.68 6.07
N LEU A 16 -3.47 -0.69 5.95
CA LEU A 16 -3.37 0.35 4.94
C LEU A 16 -2.13 1.23 5.16
N ASP A 17 -1.84 1.63 6.40
CA ASP A 17 -0.66 2.43 6.71
C ASP A 17 0.64 1.66 6.41
N GLU A 18 0.74 0.40 6.84
CA GLU A 18 1.88 -0.48 6.53
C GLU A 18 2.07 -0.62 5.03
N THR A 19 0.99 -0.82 4.27
CA THR A 19 1.03 -0.90 2.81
C THR A 19 1.49 0.42 2.19
N ARG A 20 1.03 1.57 2.70
CA ARG A 20 1.46 2.91 2.25
C ARG A 20 2.93 3.17 2.54
N GLN A 21 3.43 2.77 3.71
CA GLN A 21 4.85 2.89 4.05
C GLN A 21 5.70 2.03 3.12
N TYR A 22 5.26 0.81 2.82
CA TYR A 22 5.92 -0.06 1.87
C TYR A 22 5.95 0.52 0.45
N ILE A 23 4.82 1.06 -0.05
CA ILE A 23 4.75 1.79 -1.32
C ILE A 23 5.76 2.93 -1.34
N ARG A 24 5.79 3.76 -0.29
CA ARG A 24 6.70 4.89 -0.19
C ARG A 24 8.16 4.46 -0.27
N GLY A 25 8.52 3.35 0.36
CA GLY A 25 9.87 2.78 0.26
C GLY A 25 10.22 2.31 -1.15
N LEU A 26 9.27 1.69 -1.86
CA LEU A 26 9.45 1.30 -3.27
C LEU A 26 9.54 2.52 -4.19
N GLU A 27 8.68 3.51 -4.01
CA GLU A 27 8.71 4.76 -4.77
C GLU A 27 10.01 5.54 -4.56
N GLN A 28 10.55 5.57 -3.33
CA GLN A 28 11.86 6.18 -3.07
C GLN A 28 12.97 5.47 -3.83
N LYS A 29 12.98 4.13 -3.85
CA LYS A 29 13.94 3.36 -4.66
C LYS A 29 13.77 3.65 -6.14
N LEU A 30 12.52 3.63 -6.62
CA LEU A 30 12.19 3.90 -8.01
C LEU A 30 12.44 5.33 -8.41
N ASN A 31 12.45 6.31 -7.50
CA ASN A 31 12.77 7.69 -7.81
C ASN A 31 14.29 7.94 -7.78
N ASN A 32 15.04 7.15 -7.01
CA ASN A 32 16.48 7.23 -6.95
C ASN A 32 17.13 6.88 -8.30
N SER A 33 17.71 7.89 -8.96
CA SER A 33 18.39 7.74 -10.25
C SER A 33 19.53 6.71 -10.21
N GLN A 34 20.22 6.57 -9.07
CA GLN A 34 21.27 5.58 -8.91
C GLN A 34 20.70 4.15 -8.96
N PHE A 35 19.52 3.92 -8.39
CA PHE A 35 18.84 2.62 -8.47
C PHE A 35 18.37 2.34 -9.90
N LYS A 36 17.74 3.32 -10.58
CA LYS A 36 17.30 3.16 -11.98
C LYS A 36 18.46 2.83 -12.93
N HIS A 37 19.64 3.39 -12.67
CA HIS A 37 20.79 3.27 -13.57
C HIS A 37 21.66 2.04 -13.24
N ASN A 38 21.84 1.72 -11.96
CA ASN A 38 22.74 0.65 -11.54
C ASN A 38 22.03 -0.70 -11.32
N ALA A 39 20.71 -0.70 -11.04
CA ALA A 39 19.98 -1.95 -10.84
C ALA A 39 19.65 -2.61 -12.19
N PRO A 40 19.62 -3.96 -12.25
CA PRO A 40 19.15 -4.67 -13.44
C PRO A 40 17.74 -4.25 -13.83
N LYS A 41 17.45 -4.21 -15.13
CA LYS A 41 16.11 -3.87 -15.65
C LYS A 41 15.01 -4.74 -15.05
N GLU A 42 15.31 -6.01 -14.79
CA GLU A 42 14.38 -6.94 -14.12
C GLU A 42 14.08 -6.51 -12.69
N VAL A 43 15.08 -6.04 -11.93
CA VAL A 43 14.89 -5.56 -10.56
C VAL A 43 14.11 -4.24 -10.54
N VAL A 44 14.38 -3.34 -11.48
CA VAL A 44 13.60 -2.09 -11.62
C VAL A 44 12.15 -2.42 -11.96
N LYS A 45 11.91 -3.33 -12.91
CA LYS A 45 10.58 -3.76 -13.31
C LYS A 45 9.84 -4.49 -12.17
N ASP A 46 10.51 -5.39 -11.45
CA ASP A 46 9.95 -6.05 -10.27
C ASP A 46 9.56 -5.03 -9.20
N THR A 47 10.43 -4.05 -8.93
CA THR A 47 10.14 -2.99 -7.96
C THR A 47 8.95 -2.13 -8.39
N GLN A 48 8.83 -1.80 -9.68
CA GLN A 48 7.67 -1.10 -10.24
C GLN A 48 6.40 -1.92 -10.08
N GLN A 49 6.44 -3.20 -10.45
CA GLN A 49 5.28 -4.09 -10.38
C GLN A 49 4.82 -4.29 -8.93
N ARG A 50 5.76 -4.51 -7.99
CA ARG A 50 5.47 -4.58 -6.56
C ARG A 50 4.87 -3.28 -6.01
N CYS A 51 5.26 -2.14 -6.56
CA CYS A 51 4.70 -0.84 -6.18
C CYS A 51 3.26 -0.72 -6.67
N GLU A 52 2.98 -1.12 -7.90
CA GLU A 52 1.62 -1.19 -8.45
C GLU A 52 0.72 -2.17 -7.69
N ASP A 53 1.17 -3.39 -7.44
CA ASP A 53 0.47 -4.40 -6.63
C ASP A 53 0.13 -3.86 -5.24
N ALA A 54 1.10 -3.22 -4.58
CA ALA A 54 0.89 -2.63 -3.27
C ALA A 54 -0.11 -1.46 -3.32
N LYS A 55 -0.07 -0.63 -4.37
CA LYS A 55 -1.05 0.44 -4.59
C LYS A 55 -2.46 -0.11 -4.79
N GLN A 56 -2.62 -1.18 -5.58
CA GLN A 56 -3.92 -1.83 -5.76
C GLN A 56 -4.45 -2.37 -4.42
N ARG A 57 -3.60 -3.03 -3.62
CA ARG A 57 -3.99 -3.50 -2.28
C ARG A 57 -4.37 -2.34 -1.36
N ALA A 58 -3.60 -1.25 -1.35
CA ALA A 58 -3.91 -0.06 -0.57
C ALA A 58 -5.25 0.55 -0.99
N GLN A 59 -5.56 0.55 -2.29
CA GLN A 59 -6.85 1.01 -2.80
C GLN A 59 -7.99 0.13 -2.28
N THR A 60 -7.88 -1.19 -2.42
CA THR A 60 -8.89 -2.13 -1.91
C THR A 60 -9.10 -2.00 -0.39
N LEU A 61 -8.02 -1.88 0.39
CA LEU A 61 -8.10 -1.64 1.83
C LEU A 61 -8.77 -0.30 2.15
N SER A 62 -8.49 0.74 1.38
CA SER A 62 -9.13 2.05 1.53
C SER A 62 -10.62 1.99 1.17
N GLU A 63 -10.99 1.29 0.11
CA GLU A 63 -12.40 1.10 -0.28
C GLU A 63 -13.18 0.33 0.80
N GLN A 64 -12.57 -0.71 1.38
CA GLN A 64 -13.17 -1.43 2.51
C GLN A 64 -13.36 -0.53 3.74
N LEU A 65 -12.37 0.31 4.06
CA LEU A 65 -12.48 1.29 5.16
C LEU A 65 -13.59 2.31 4.91
N THR A 66 -13.70 2.81 3.68
CA THR A 66 -14.77 3.74 3.29
C THR A 66 -16.14 3.08 3.41
N GLN A 67 -16.31 1.85 2.90
CA GLN A 67 -17.58 1.12 3.04
C GLN A 67 -17.96 0.84 4.49
N LEU A 68 -16.98 0.65 5.38
CA LEU A 68 -17.22 0.49 6.81
C LEU A 68 -17.58 1.81 7.52
N GLY A 69 -17.14 2.96 6.98
CA GLY A 69 -17.44 4.29 7.53
C GLY A 69 -18.69 4.95 6.92
N GLU A 70 -19.10 4.55 5.72
CA GLU A 70 -20.36 5.00 5.08
C GLU A 70 -21.58 4.20 5.53
N ALA A 71 -21.40 3.15 6.35
CA ALA A 71 -22.47 2.32 6.89
C ALA A 71 -23.12 2.90 8.18
N GLU A 72 -22.83 4.15 8.54
CA GLU A 72 -23.43 4.89 9.67
C GLU A 72 -24.69 5.68 9.28
#